data_AF-K1UCZ4-F1
#
_entry.id   AF-K1UCZ4-F1
#
_cell.length_a   1.000
_cell.length_b   1.000
_cell.length_c   1.000
_cell.angle_alpha   90.00
_cell.angle_beta   90.00
_cell.angle_gamma   90.00
#
_symmetry.space_group_name_H-M   'P 1'
#
loop_
_entity.id
_entity.type
_entity.pdbx_description
1 polymer ?
#
loop_
_entity_poly.entity_id
_entity_poly.type
_entity_poly.pdbx_seq_one_letter_code
_entity_poly.pdbx_strand_id
1 'polypeptide(L)'
;NEYECGSWYARAMSSYSLIQALTGVRYDAVEKTLYIDSRIGDFRSFLSVDGGYATVSLKRGKPCIKVYEGQIDIDKCLVGGKSVEIERL
;
A
#
# COMPACT_ATOMS: atom_id res chain seq x y z
N ASN A 1 -19.08 25.37 -13.30
CA ASN A 1 -19.41 24.36 -14.34
C ASN A 1 -18.69 23.07 -13.94
N GLU A 2 -19.14 22.55 -12.80
CA GLU A 2 -18.47 21.55 -11.95
C GLU A 2 -19.43 20.37 -11.89
N TYR A 3 -19.39 19.45 -12.85
CA TYR A 3 -20.23 18.26 -12.69
C TYR A 3 -19.71 16.97 -13.33
N GLU A 4 -18.68 17.01 -14.19
CA GLU A 4 -18.31 15.78 -14.93
C GLU A 4 -16.83 15.36 -14.82
N CYS A 5 -15.91 16.24 -14.41
CA CYS A 5 -14.50 15.85 -14.23
C CYS A 5 -14.19 15.20 -12.87
N GLY A 6 -15.12 15.26 -11.90
CA GLY A 6 -14.91 14.71 -10.55
C GLY A 6 -15.56 13.35 -10.33
N SER A 7 -16.69 13.05 -10.97
CA SER A 7 -17.51 11.88 -10.61
C SER A 7 -16.80 10.54 -10.93
N TRP A 8 -16.10 10.46 -12.06
CA TRP A 8 -15.42 9.22 -12.47
C TRP A 8 -14.11 8.99 -11.70
N TYR A 9 -13.31 10.04 -11.49
CA TYR A 9 -12.08 9.98 -10.72
C TYR A 9 -12.32 9.84 -9.22
N ALA A 10 -13.29 10.56 -8.64
CA ALA A 10 -13.64 10.42 -7.24
C ALA A 10 -14.24 9.04 -6.95
N ARG A 11 -15.03 8.47 -7.86
CA ARG A 11 -15.54 7.10 -7.73
C ARG A 11 -14.41 6.06 -7.82
N ALA A 12 -13.48 6.21 -8.75
CA ALA A 12 -12.31 5.32 -8.81
C ALA A 12 -11.38 5.50 -7.59
N MET A 13 -11.11 6.74 -7.17
CA MET A 13 -10.32 7.06 -5.98
C MET A 13 -10.97 6.57 -4.69
N SER A 14 -12.30 6.51 -4.61
CA SER A 14 -12.99 5.95 -3.43
C SER A 14 -12.58 4.50 -3.15
N SER A 15 -12.24 3.73 -4.19
CA SER A 15 -11.74 2.35 -4.06
C SER A 15 -10.30 2.31 -3.52
N TYR A 16 -9.45 3.26 -3.92
CA TYR A 16 -8.10 3.40 -3.38
C TYR A 16 -8.10 3.89 -1.93
N SER A 17 -8.95 4.87 -1.62
CA SER A 17 -9.12 5.38 -0.26
C SER A 17 -9.63 4.29 0.68
N LEU A 18 -10.49 3.39 0.20
CA LEU A 18 -10.96 2.24 0.99
C LEU A 18 -9.81 1.27 1.31
N ILE A 19 -8.94 0.98 0.34
CA ILE A 19 -7.74 0.16 0.57
C ILE A 19 -6.87 0.79 1.66
N GLN A 20 -6.58 2.08 1.55
CA GLN A 20 -5.76 2.78 2.53
C GLN A 20 -6.43 2.82 3.91
N ALA A 21 -7.75 3.05 3.98
CA ALA A 21 -8.50 3.09 5.23
C ALA A 21 -8.56 1.73 5.95
N LEU A 22 -8.68 0.62 5.20
CA LEU A 22 -8.79 -0.72 5.79
C LEU A 22 -7.43 -1.35 6.11
N THR A 23 -6.43 -1.14 5.25
CA THR A 23 -5.12 -1.81 5.34
C THR A 23 -4.04 -0.94 5.98
N GLY A 24 -4.22 0.39 5.93
CA GLY A 24 -3.19 1.36 6.32
C GLY A 24 -1.94 1.33 5.43
N VAL A 25 -1.97 0.62 4.28
CA VAL A 25 -0.83 0.51 3.38
C VAL A 25 -0.51 1.87 2.77
N ARG A 26 0.69 2.37 3.06
CA ARG A 26 1.23 3.61 2.47
C ARG A 26 2.72 3.45 2.27
N TYR A 27 3.23 3.86 1.12
CA TYR A 27 4.65 3.92 0.86
C TYR A 27 5.13 5.37 0.87
N ASP A 28 6.19 5.63 1.61
CA ASP A 28 6.90 6.91 1.63
C ASP A 28 8.17 6.78 0.78
N ALA A 29 8.18 7.43 -0.39
CA ALA A 29 9.27 7.30 -1.34
C ALA A 29 10.52 8.10 -0.93
N VAL A 30 10.39 9.12 -0.10
CA VAL A 30 11.53 9.93 0.38
C VAL A 30 12.30 9.14 1.43
N GLU A 31 11.58 8.61 2.42
CA GLU A 31 12.14 7.81 3.52
C GLU A 31 12.22 6.31 3.22
N LYS A 32 11.82 5.88 2.01
CA LYS A 32 11.77 4.47 1.57
C LYS A 32 11.10 3.55 2.60
N THR A 33 10.02 4.05 3.21
CA THR A 33 9.37 3.39 4.34
C THR A 33 7.97 2.92 3.95
N LEU A 34 7.70 1.62 4.12
CA LEU A 34 6.38 1.04 3.97
C LEU A 34 5.66 1.03 5.33
N TYR A 35 4.47 1.61 5.37
CA TYR A 35 3.59 1.63 6.53
C TYR A 35 2.41 0.70 6.30
N ILE A 36 2.03 -0.05 7.33
CA ILE A 36 0.88 -0.94 7.36
C ILE A 36 0.20 -0.76 8.73
N ASP A 37 -1.09 -0.43 8.74
CA ASP A 37 -1.90 -0.30 9.95
C ASP A 37 -3.26 -0.96 9.71
N SER A 38 -3.24 -2.29 9.54
CA SER A 38 -4.42 -3.04 9.13
C SER A 38 -5.50 -3.04 10.21
N ARG A 39 -6.70 -2.59 9.84
CA ARG A 39 -7.93 -2.63 10.65
C ARG A 39 -8.74 -3.90 10.43
N ILE A 40 -8.43 -4.65 9.39
CA ILE A 40 -9.13 -5.88 8.98
C ILE A 40 -8.32 -7.15 9.23
N GLY A 41 -7.09 -7.03 9.77
CA GLY A 41 -6.18 -8.16 9.97
C GLY A 41 -5.44 -8.52 8.68
N ASP A 42 -5.50 -9.79 8.29
CA ASP A 42 -4.79 -10.28 7.11
C ASP A 42 -5.40 -9.70 5.82
N PHE A 43 -4.56 -9.24 4.90
CA PHE A 43 -5.03 -8.68 3.63
C PHE A 43 -4.04 -8.95 2.50
N ARG A 44 -4.52 -8.75 1.28
CA ARG A 44 -3.71 -8.63 0.06
C ARG A 44 -4.21 -7.45 -0.73
N SER A 45 -3.30 -6.53 -1.05
CA SER A 45 -3.60 -5.33 -1.81
C SER A 45 -2.54 -5.10 -2.88
N PHE A 46 -2.89 -4.34 -3.91
CA PHE A 46 -1.90 -3.81 -4.84
C PHE A 46 -1.30 -2.51 -4.28
N LEU A 47 -0.05 -2.25 -4.66
CA LEU A 47 0.69 -1.04 -4.42
C LEU A 47 1.21 -0.57 -5.78
N SER A 48 0.93 0.67 -6.15
CA SER A 48 1.46 1.30 -7.35
C SER A 48 2.21 2.56 -6.92
N VAL A 49 3.47 2.67 -7.31
CA VAL A 49 4.34 3.81 -7.04
C VAL A 49 5.00 4.22 -8.35
N ASP A 50 5.60 5.41 -8.38
CA ASP A 50 6.27 5.92 -9.57
C ASP A 50 7.30 4.93 -10.16
N GLY A 51 8.04 4.23 -9.29
CA GLY A 51 9.05 3.25 -9.68
C GLY A 51 8.54 1.87 -10.11
N GLY A 52 7.24 1.57 -10.00
CA GLY A 52 6.71 0.24 -10.36
C GLY A 52 5.45 -0.16 -9.59
N TYR A 53 5.02 -1.41 -9.79
CA TYR A 53 3.85 -1.95 -9.11
C TYR A 53 4.10 -3.32 -8.48
N ALA A 54 3.44 -3.53 -7.35
CA ALA A 54 3.61 -4.68 -6.49
C ALA A 54 2.29 -5.13 -5.86
N THR A 55 2.28 -6.34 -5.33
CA THR A 55 1.30 -6.76 -4.32
C THR A 55 1.94 -6.68 -2.95
N VAL A 56 1.25 -6.05 -2.01
CA VAL A 56 1.57 -6.07 -0.58
C VAL A 56 0.53 -6.91 0.15
N SER A 57 0.98 -7.78 1.04
CA SER A 57 0.09 -8.57 1.89
C SER A 57 0.55 -8.56 3.33
N LEU A 58 -0.40 -8.68 4.25
CA LEU A 58 -0.14 -8.95 5.66
C LEU A 58 -0.76 -10.31 5.98
N LYS A 59 0.04 -11.25 6.48
CA LYS A 59 -0.44 -12.58 6.88
C LYS A 59 0.11 -12.97 8.23
N ARG A 60 -0.75 -13.18 9.22
CA ARG A 60 -0.36 -13.47 10.62
C ARG A 60 0.62 -12.42 11.17
N GLY A 61 0.40 -11.16 10.84
CA GLY A 61 1.26 -10.05 11.24
C GLY A 61 2.60 -9.95 10.49
N LYS A 62 2.88 -10.82 9.52
CA LYS A 62 4.07 -10.76 8.68
C LYS A 62 3.77 -10.03 7.37
N PRO A 63 4.47 -8.93 7.06
CA PRO A 63 4.30 -8.24 5.80
C PRO A 63 5.12 -8.93 4.69
N CYS A 64 4.49 -9.12 3.53
CA CYS A 64 5.14 -9.64 2.33
C CYS A 64 4.90 -8.69 1.16
N ILE A 65 5.89 -8.55 0.27
CA ILE A 65 5.77 -7.80 -0.98
C ILE A 65 6.22 -8.66 -2.16
N LYS A 66 5.47 -8.59 -3.25
CA LYS A 66 5.83 -9.16 -4.54
C LYS A 66 5.86 -8.07 -5.59
N VAL A 67 7.04 -7.71 -6.07
CA VAL A 67 7.20 -6.72 -7.15
C VAL A 67 7.02 -7.43 -8.48
N TYR A 68 6.17 -6.90 -9.34
CA TYR A 68 5.92 -7.49 -10.66
C TYR A 68 6.69 -6.77 -11.76
N GLU A 69 6.79 -5.44 -11.66
CA GLU A 69 7.51 -4.62 -12.62
C GLU A 69 8.07 -3.38 -11.93
N GLY A 70 9.23 -2.92 -12.38
CA GLY A 70 9.93 -1.77 -11.83
C GLY A 70 10.74 -2.08 -10.57
N GLN A 71 11.11 -1.02 -9.84
CA GLN A 71 11.90 -1.09 -8.62
C GLN A 71 11.21 -0.32 -7.49
N ILE A 72 10.99 -1.01 -6.37
CA ILE A 72 10.41 -0.42 -5.15
C ILE A 72 11.42 -0.63 -4.02
N ASP A 73 12.14 0.43 -3.68
CA ASP A 73 13.13 0.41 -2.61
C ASP A 73 12.44 0.52 -1.25
N ILE A 74 12.48 -0.54 -0.44
CA ILE A 74 11.94 -0.52 0.92
C ILE A 74 13.08 -0.75 1.89
N ASP A 75 13.43 0.30 2.61
CA ASP A 75 14.48 0.29 3.64
C ASP A 75 13.88 -0.05 5.02
N LYS A 76 12.65 0.40 5.28
CA LYS A 76 11.94 0.18 6.55
C LYS A 76 10.51 -0.25 6.30
N CYS A 77 10.02 -1.18 7.11
CA CYS A 77 8.60 -1.56 7.13
C CYS A 77 8.05 -1.43 8.55
N LEU A 78 6.95 -0.70 8.70
CA LEU A 78 6.28 -0.45 9.97
C LEU A 78 4.90 -1.09 9.95
N VAL A 79 4.65 -2.05 10.84
CA VAL A 79 3.34 -2.68 11.05
C VAL A 79 2.79 -2.25 12.41
N GLY A 80 1.68 -1.50 12.42
CA GLY A 80 1.09 -0.97 13.66
C GLY A 80 2.08 -0.11 14.47
N GLY A 81 2.96 0.62 13.77
CA GLY A 81 4.00 1.46 14.38
C GLY A 81 5.27 0.72 14.83
N LYS A 82 5.35 -0.60 14.66
CA LYS A 82 6.55 -1.39 15.02
C LYS A 82 7.36 -1.73 13.77
N SER A 83 8.69 -1.64 13.88
CA SER A 83 9.60 -2.09 12.81
C SER A 83 9.54 -3.61 12.68
N VAL A 84 9.27 -4.08 11.47
CA VAL A 84 9.20 -5.51 11.13
C VAL A 84 9.96 -5.72 9.82
N GLU A 85 10.62 -6.87 9.68
CA GLU A 85 11.20 -7.27 8.40
C GLU A 85 10.12 -7.59 7.38
N ILE A 86 10.32 -7.14 6.15
CA ILE A 86 9.44 -7.42 5.04
C ILE A 86 9.98 -8.57 4.20
N GLU A 87 9.12 -9.56 3.95
CA GLU A 87 9.46 -10.69 3.09
C GLU A 87 9.26 -10.29 1.62
N ARG A 88 10.29 -10.49 0.78
CA ARG A 88 10.23 -10.21 -0.66
C ARG A 88 10.05 -11.54 -1.41
N LEU A 89 9.00 -11.62 -2.24
CA LEU A 89 8.58 -12.80 -3.01
C LEU A 89 8.91 -12.70 -4.49
#